data_AF-A0AAX0R7E7-F1
#
_entry.id   AF-A0AAX0R7E7-F1
#
_cell.length_a   1.000
_cell.length_b   1.000
_cell.length_c   1.000
_cell.angle_alpha   90.00
_cell.angle_beta   90.00
_cell.angle_gamma   90.00
#
_symmetry.space_group_name_H-M   'P 1'
#
loop_
_entity.id
_entity.type
_entity.pdbx_description
1 polymer ?
#
loop_
_entity_poly.entity_id
_entity_poly.type
_entity_poly.pdbx_seq_one_letter_code
_entity_poly.pdbx_strand_id
1 'polypeptide(L)'
;MTMEEAIGHRAAQKWSLWRSANIGISVSAAILLLQVANGRGFELANYAHTRSAETISALGGQVLAAPLLFVVIAAIRNVFRRGQAKSNASAIRGAITFAALFVTIFVGLLAYGEFVFSRDEAIGGEARKSFIADTQFACVRKQASLNQAITQQQIQTYCTCFTEKMADITTYKQLGTELAAKDLADLQQKVGEIGNLCRQ
;
A
#
# COMPACT_ATOMS: atom_id res chain seq x y z
N MET A 1 28.37 3.89 -48.99
CA MET A 1 27.42 3.51 -47.94
C MET A 1 27.29 4.70 -47.01
N THR A 2 26.27 5.53 -47.21
CA THR A 2 26.11 6.80 -46.50
C THR A 2 25.38 6.57 -45.18
N MET A 3 25.66 7.43 -44.19
CA MET A 3 25.09 7.36 -42.85
C MET A 3 23.54 7.39 -42.84
N GLU A 4 22.92 7.87 -43.93
CA GLU A 4 21.47 7.88 -44.16
C GLU A 4 20.88 6.49 -44.47
N GLU A 5 21.63 5.58 -45.12
CA GLU A 5 21.18 4.20 -45.37
C GLU A 5 21.15 3.36 -44.07
N ALA A 6 22.00 3.67 -43.10
CA ALA A 6 22.00 3.02 -41.79
C ALA A 6 20.77 3.40 -40.94
N ILE A 7 20.15 4.55 -41.22
CA ILE A 7 18.97 5.06 -40.51
C ILE A 7 17.67 4.60 -41.19
N GLY A 8 17.69 4.39 -42.52
CA GLY A 8 16.51 4.02 -43.33
C GLY A 8 16.05 2.56 -43.28
N HIS A 9 16.84 1.63 -42.70
CA HIS A 9 16.57 0.18 -42.80
C HIS A 9 16.40 -0.59 -41.48
N ARG A 10 16.15 0.09 -40.35
CA ARG A 10 15.38 -0.59 -39.29
C ARG A 10 13.91 -0.59 -39.70
N ALA A 11 13.53 -1.56 -40.54
CA ALA A 11 12.12 -1.86 -40.80
C ALA A 11 11.36 -1.77 -39.46
N ALA A 12 10.34 -0.92 -39.39
CA ALA A 12 9.67 -0.61 -38.13
C ALA A 12 9.16 -1.92 -37.50
N GLN A 13 9.82 -2.41 -36.45
CA GLN A 13 9.47 -3.69 -35.82
C GLN A 13 8.23 -3.57 -34.94
N LYS A 14 7.48 -4.67 -34.82
CA LYS A 14 6.41 -4.80 -33.84
C LYS A 14 6.97 -4.66 -32.42
N TRP A 15 6.21 -3.99 -31.58
CA TRP A 15 6.51 -3.87 -30.16
C TRP A 15 6.26 -5.21 -29.47
N SER A 16 7.20 -5.62 -28.61
CA SER A 16 7.03 -6.81 -27.79
C SER A 16 6.15 -6.48 -26.60
N LEU A 17 5.04 -7.21 -26.46
CA LEU A 17 4.09 -7.04 -25.36
C LEU A 17 4.79 -7.25 -24.00
N TRP A 18 5.64 -8.28 -23.90
CA TRP A 18 6.41 -8.56 -22.69
C TRP A 18 7.43 -7.47 -22.38
N ARG A 19 8.09 -6.89 -23.39
CA ARG A 19 9.00 -5.76 -23.16
C ARG A 19 8.23 -4.55 -22.64
N SER A 20 7.05 -4.27 -23.18
CA SER A 20 6.17 -3.19 -22.71
C SER A 20 5.66 -3.45 -21.29
N ALA A 21 5.24 -4.68 -20.97
CA ALA A 21 4.84 -5.07 -19.61
C ALA A 21 5.98 -4.88 -18.60
N ASN A 22 7.22 -5.23 -18.96
CA ASN A 22 8.42 -5.01 -18.14
C ASN A 22 8.74 -3.51 -17.95
N ILE A 23 8.40 -2.63 -18.89
CA ILE A 23 8.50 -1.19 -18.67
C ILE A 23 7.43 -0.75 -17.67
N GLY A 24 6.19 -1.18 -17.87
CA GLY A 24 5.08 -0.86 -16.97
C GLY A 24 5.33 -1.33 -15.54
N ILE A 25 5.92 -2.51 -15.33
CA ILE A 25 6.20 -3.00 -13.97
C ILE A 25 7.29 -2.20 -13.26
N SER A 26 8.29 -1.72 -13.99
CA SER A 26 9.30 -0.79 -13.45
C SER A 26 8.67 0.56 -13.08
N VAL A 27 7.71 1.05 -13.87
CA VAL A 27 6.92 2.24 -13.52
C VAL A 27 6.11 2.00 -12.24
N SER A 28 5.44 0.86 -12.11
CA SER A 28 4.73 0.49 -10.88
C SER A 28 5.67 0.47 -9.68
N ALA A 29 6.85 -0.13 -9.80
CA ALA A 29 7.85 -0.16 -8.72
C ALA A 29 8.28 1.26 -8.30
N ALA A 30 8.54 2.15 -9.25
CA ALA A 30 8.87 3.54 -8.96
C ALA A 30 7.73 4.29 -8.25
N ILE A 31 6.47 4.06 -8.66
CA ILE A 31 5.29 4.64 -8.02
C ILE A 31 5.16 4.14 -6.57
N LEU A 32 5.39 2.85 -6.31
CA LEU A 32 5.37 2.31 -4.94
C LEU A 32 6.44 2.97 -4.06
N LEU A 33 7.67 3.14 -4.57
CA LEU A 33 8.72 3.83 -3.84
C LEU A 33 8.35 5.30 -3.54
N LEU A 34 7.74 6.00 -4.50
CA LEU A 34 7.24 7.35 -4.30
C LEU A 34 6.13 7.41 -3.25
N GLN A 35 5.24 6.42 -3.21
CA GLN A 35 4.20 6.34 -2.18
C GLN A 35 4.80 6.16 -0.78
N VAL A 36 5.82 5.31 -0.64
CA VAL A 36 6.57 5.16 0.61
C VAL A 36 7.22 6.49 1.02
N ALA A 37 7.88 7.18 0.08
CA ALA A 37 8.53 8.46 0.34
C ALA A 37 7.55 9.60 0.68
N ASN A 38 6.35 9.58 0.10
CA ASN A 38 5.30 10.60 0.31
C ASN A 38 4.38 10.30 1.50
N GLY A 39 4.77 9.40 2.41
CA GLY A 39 4.05 9.14 3.67
C GLY A 39 2.90 8.13 3.56
N ARG A 40 2.63 7.56 2.39
CA ARG A 40 1.64 6.47 2.20
C ARG A 40 2.22 5.07 2.46
N GLY A 41 3.46 4.98 2.97
CA GLY A 41 4.12 3.72 3.28
C GLY A 41 3.36 2.88 4.32
N PHE A 42 2.71 3.51 5.30
CA PHE A 42 1.95 2.78 6.30
C PHE A 42 0.73 2.05 5.71
N GLU A 43 -0.03 2.71 4.82
CA GLU A 43 -1.16 2.07 4.14
C GLU A 43 -0.72 0.84 3.33
N LEU A 44 0.41 0.99 2.62
CA LEU A 44 1.04 -0.09 1.86
C LEU A 44 1.48 -1.26 2.75
N ALA A 45 2.11 -0.95 3.89
CA ALA A 45 2.52 -1.94 4.88
C ALA A 45 1.30 -2.65 5.48
N ASN A 46 0.25 -1.90 5.83
CA ASN A 46 -0.97 -2.44 6.40
C ASN A 46 -1.67 -3.42 5.44
N TYR A 47 -1.78 -3.07 4.15
CA TYR A 47 -2.33 -3.97 3.14
C TYR A 47 -1.49 -5.25 2.97
N ALA A 48 -0.16 -5.14 3.01
CA ALA A 48 0.73 -6.29 2.92
C ALA A 48 0.66 -7.19 4.16
N HIS A 49 0.49 -6.61 5.35
CA HIS A 49 0.47 -7.32 6.63
C HIS A 49 -0.85 -8.02 6.93
N THR A 50 -1.98 -7.37 6.64
CA THR A 50 -3.32 -7.94 6.88
C THR A 50 -3.64 -9.17 6.03
N ARG A 51 -2.91 -9.38 4.92
CA ARG A 51 -2.99 -10.57 4.04
C ARG A 51 -4.42 -11.03 3.70
N SER A 52 -5.36 -10.09 3.56
CA SER A 52 -6.74 -10.42 3.17
C SER A 52 -6.87 -10.49 1.64
N ALA A 53 -7.88 -11.22 1.16
CA ALA A 53 -8.13 -11.31 -0.29
C ALA A 53 -8.40 -9.93 -0.91
N GLU A 54 -9.06 -9.04 -0.17
CA GLU A 54 -9.35 -7.68 -0.58
C GLU A 54 -8.06 -6.85 -0.72
N THR A 55 -7.17 -6.90 0.26
CA THR A 55 -5.91 -6.14 0.23
C THR A 55 -4.93 -6.67 -0.81
N ILE A 56 -4.87 -7.99 -0.99
CA ILE A 56 -4.08 -8.62 -2.06
C ILE A 56 -4.59 -8.21 -3.44
N SER A 57 -5.91 -8.15 -3.64
CA SER A 57 -6.51 -7.74 -4.90
C SER A 57 -6.25 -6.27 -5.22
N ALA A 58 -6.31 -5.39 -4.20
CA ALA A 58 -6.01 -3.97 -4.33
C ALA A 58 -4.54 -3.74 -4.69
N LEU A 59 -3.61 -4.38 -3.97
CA LEU A 59 -2.17 -4.33 -4.26
C LEU A 59 -1.85 -4.90 -5.65
N GLY A 60 -2.45 -6.03 -6.01
CA GLY A 60 -2.28 -6.64 -7.33
C GLY A 60 -2.79 -5.74 -8.45
N GLY A 61 -3.96 -5.13 -8.30
CA GLY A 61 -4.51 -4.16 -9.24
C GLY A 61 -3.57 -2.95 -9.42
N GLN A 62 -3.08 -2.39 -8.32
CA GLN A 62 -2.15 -1.27 -8.35
C GLN A 62 -0.82 -1.61 -9.05
N VAL A 63 -0.23 -2.78 -8.76
CA VAL A 63 1.01 -3.23 -9.39
C VAL A 63 0.82 -3.51 -10.88
N LEU A 64 -0.31 -4.09 -11.28
CA LEU A 64 -0.58 -4.51 -12.66
C LEU A 64 -1.13 -3.39 -13.55
N ALA A 65 -1.64 -2.29 -13.00
CA ALA A 65 -2.24 -1.20 -13.76
C ALA A 65 -1.30 -0.66 -14.86
N ALA A 66 -0.08 -0.26 -14.51
CA ALA A 66 0.88 0.25 -15.50
C ALA A 66 1.33 -0.83 -16.51
N PRO A 67 1.72 -2.07 -16.11
CA PRO A 67 1.96 -3.16 -17.05
C PRO A 67 0.86 -3.34 -18.10
N LEU A 68 -0.40 -3.37 -17.66
CA LEU A 68 -1.55 -3.57 -18.55
C LEU A 68 -1.71 -2.40 -19.52
N LEU A 69 -1.57 -1.15 -19.04
CA LEU A 69 -1.63 0.04 -19.90
C LEU A 69 -0.54 0.00 -20.98
N PHE A 70 0.70 -0.34 -20.63
CA PHE A 70 1.80 -0.43 -21.59
C PHE A 70 1.59 -1.57 -22.60
N VAL A 71 1.01 -2.70 -22.18
CA VAL A 71 0.62 -3.79 -23.08
C VAL A 71 -0.47 -3.35 -24.06
N VAL A 72 -1.49 -2.63 -23.59
CA VAL A 72 -2.57 -2.09 -24.43
C VAL A 72 -2.02 -1.11 -25.47
N ILE A 73 -1.14 -0.19 -25.07
CA ILE A 73 -0.48 0.75 -25.99
C ILE A 73 0.31 -0.01 -27.06
N ALA A 74 1.05 -1.04 -26.66
CA ALA A 74 1.81 -1.88 -27.60
C ALA A 74 0.89 -2.64 -28.56
N ALA A 75 -0.21 -3.20 -28.07
CA ALA A 75 -1.20 -3.92 -28.86
C ALA A 75 -1.86 -2.99 -29.90
N ILE A 76 -2.35 -1.81 -29.47
CA ILE A 76 -2.93 -0.79 -30.34
C ILE A 76 -1.93 -0.42 -31.45
N ARG A 77 -0.69 -0.08 -31.09
CA ARG A 77 0.34 0.27 -32.09
C ARG A 77 0.60 -0.85 -33.09
N ASN A 78 0.65 -2.09 -32.63
CA ASN A 78 0.89 -3.27 -33.47
C ASN A 78 -0.26 -3.57 -34.43
N VAL A 79 -1.50 -3.19 -34.06
CA VAL A 79 -2.70 -3.36 -34.90
C VAL A 79 -2.80 -2.26 -35.96
N PHE A 80 -2.56 -1.00 -35.59
CA PHE A 80 -2.74 0.14 -36.50
C PHE A 80 -1.59 0.33 -37.50
N ARG A 81 -0.39 -0.22 -37.26
CA ARG A 81 0.74 -0.13 -38.20
C ARG A 81 0.90 -1.40 -39.03
N ARG A 82 0.37 -1.38 -40.26
CA ARG A 82 0.58 -2.44 -41.26
C ARG A 82 2.03 -2.41 -41.80
N GLY A 83 2.60 -3.58 -42.09
CA GLY A 83 3.95 -3.71 -42.67
C GLY A 83 5.12 -3.80 -41.67
N GLN A 84 4.85 -4.00 -40.38
CA GLN A 84 5.90 -4.15 -39.38
C GLN A 84 6.53 -5.55 -39.36
N ALA A 85 7.87 -5.61 -39.32
CA ALA A 85 8.60 -6.85 -39.13
C ALA A 85 8.32 -7.46 -37.74
N LYS A 86 8.42 -8.79 -37.61
CA LYS A 86 8.26 -9.49 -36.32
C LYS A 86 9.24 -8.93 -35.29
N SER A 87 8.81 -8.89 -34.02
CA SER A 87 9.68 -8.46 -32.93
C SER A 87 10.80 -9.47 -32.73
N ASN A 88 12.05 -9.01 -32.60
CA ASN A 88 13.20 -9.86 -32.27
C ASN A 88 13.30 -10.17 -30.76
N ALA A 89 12.39 -9.64 -29.93
CA ALA A 89 12.40 -9.89 -28.51
C ALA A 89 11.87 -11.29 -28.19
N SER A 90 12.63 -12.04 -27.38
CA SER A 90 12.19 -13.34 -26.87
C SER A 90 11.00 -13.16 -25.92
N ALA A 91 9.87 -13.78 -26.27
CA ALA A 91 8.67 -13.79 -25.44
C ALA A 91 8.91 -14.53 -24.12
N ILE A 92 9.61 -15.67 -24.16
CA ILE A 92 9.93 -16.48 -22.97
C ILE A 92 10.79 -15.68 -22.01
N ARG A 93 11.89 -15.07 -22.50
CA ARG A 93 12.76 -14.26 -21.65
C ARG A 93 12.00 -13.07 -21.05
N GLY A 94 11.19 -12.39 -21.85
CA GLY A 94 10.37 -11.27 -21.39
C GLY A 94 9.35 -11.67 -20.32
N ALA A 95 8.70 -12.83 -20.46
CA ALA A 95 7.76 -13.37 -19.48
C ALA A 95 8.47 -13.74 -18.16
N ILE A 96 9.62 -14.41 -18.24
CA ILE A 96 10.43 -14.75 -17.05
C ILE A 96 10.87 -13.49 -16.32
N THR A 97 11.36 -12.47 -17.04
CA THR A 97 11.74 -11.19 -16.41
C THR A 97 10.54 -10.53 -15.74
N PHE A 98 9.37 -10.55 -16.37
CA PHE A 98 8.16 -9.97 -15.79
C PHE A 98 7.75 -10.70 -14.52
N ALA A 99 7.70 -12.04 -14.55
CA ALA A 99 7.37 -12.85 -13.39
C ALA A 99 8.36 -12.63 -12.24
N ALA A 100 9.67 -12.58 -12.54
CA ALA A 100 10.70 -12.31 -11.54
C ALA A 100 10.52 -10.93 -10.89
N LEU A 101 10.29 -9.88 -11.67
CA LEU A 101 10.05 -8.52 -11.14
C LEU A 101 8.78 -8.46 -10.32
N PHE A 102 7.70 -9.10 -10.80
CA PHE A 102 6.43 -9.16 -10.08
C PHE A 102 6.58 -9.84 -8.73
N VAL A 103 7.18 -11.04 -8.69
CA VAL A 103 7.43 -11.76 -7.44
C VAL A 103 8.33 -10.93 -6.50
N THR A 104 9.36 -10.28 -7.03
CA THR A 104 10.26 -9.44 -6.22
C THR A 104 9.51 -8.28 -5.56
N ILE A 105 8.62 -7.61 -6.29
CA ILE A 105 7.79 -6.53 -5.72
C ILE A 105 6.91 -7.06 -4.60
N PHE A 106 6.22 -8.18 -4.82
CA PHE A 106 5.33 -8.76 -3.82
C PHE A 106 6.08 -9.22 -2.56
N VAL A 107 7.19 -9.94 -2.72
CA VAL A 107 8.05 -10.35 -1.60
C VAL A 107 8.59 -9.13 -0.86
N GLY A 108 9.01 -8.08 -1.59
CA GLY A 108 9.45 -6.82 -1.00
C GLY A 108 8.36 -6.12 -0.20
N LEU A 109 7.12 -6.09 -0.69
CA LEU A 109 5.98 -5.52 0.02
C LEU A 109 5.65 -6.30 1.30
N LEU A 110 5.66 -7.63 1.23
CA LEU A 110 5.45 -8.48 2.42
C LEU A 110 6.53 -8.26 3.47
N ALA A 111 7.80 -8.28 3.06
CA ALA A 111 8.93 -8.01 3.95
C ALA A 111 8.86 -6.60 4.54
N TYR A 112 8.42 -5.62 3.76
CA TYR A 112 8.20 -4.25 4.23
C TYR A 112 7.08 -4.15 5.27
N GLY A 113 5.96 -4.86 5.07
CA GLY A 113 4.88 -4.97 6.05
C GLY A 113 5.37 -5.53 7.38
N GLU A 114 5.97 -6.72 7.35
CA GLU A 114 6.56 -7.37 8.53
C GLU A 114 7.58 -6.46 9.22
N PHE A 115 8.44 -5.78 8.47
CA PHE A 115 9.40 -4.84 9.01
C PHE A 115 8.72 -3.69 9.76
N VAL A 116 7.74 -3.02 9.14
CA VAL A 116 7.01 -1.91 9.77
C VAL A 116 6.32 -2.38 11.06
N PHE A 117 5.61 -3.49 11.03
CA PHE A 117 4.88 -4.05 12.18
C PHE A 117 5.77 -4.82 13.17
N SER A 118 7.09 -4.88 12.96
CA SER A 118 8.02 -5.40 13.97
C SER A 118 8.53 -4.32 14.93
N ARG A 119 8.28 -3.04 14.64
CA ARG A 119 8.86 -1.91 15.38
C ARG A 119 8.14 -1.64 16.69
N ASP A 120 8.89 -1.61 17.79
CA ASP A 120 8.43 -1.16 19.11
C ASP A 120 8.34 0.38 19.24
N GLU A 121 8.48 1.11 18.12
CA GLU A 121 8.33 2.57 18.10
C GLU A 121 6.85 2.97 18.11
N ALA A 122 6.56 4.08 18.80
CA ALA A 122 5.23 4.69 18.79
C ALA A 122 4.80 5.06 17.37
N ILE A 123 3.51 4.92 17.08
CA ILE A 123 2.96 5.22 15.76
C ILE A 123 3.11 6.71 15.43
N GLY A 124 3.57 7.00 14.22
CA GLY A 124 3.80 8.36 13.74
C GLY A 124 3.14 8.64 12.40
N GLY A 125 3.15 9.92 11.99
CA GLY A 125 2.70 10.35 10.67
C GLY A 125 1.27 9.88 10.32
N GLU A 126 1.11 9.30 9.14
CA GLU A 126 -0.19 8.80 8.65
C GLU A 126 -0.74 7.63 9.49
N ALA A 127 0.13 6.79 10.07
CA ALA A 127 -0.31 5.70 10.94
C ALA A 127 -1.04 6.24 12.19
N ARG A 128 -0.46 7.28 12.81
CA ARG A 128 -1.06 7.98 13.95
C ARG A 128 -2.40 8.63 13.57
N LYS A 129 -2.46 9.28 12.41
CA LYS A 129 -3.70 9.94 11.93
C LYS A 129 -4.82 8.92 11.69
N SER A 130 -4.52 7.82 10.99
CA SER A 130 -5.50 6.75 10.74
C SER A 130 -6.00 6.15 12.05
N PHE A 131 -5.07 5.80 12.95
CA PHE A 131 -5.42 5.24 14.25
C PHE A 131 -6.32 6.17 15.07
N ILE A 132 -6.00 7.47 15.14
CA ILE A 132 -6.82 8.46 15.85
C ILE A 132 -8.21 8.53 15.23
N ALA A 133 -8.32 8.64 13.91
CA ALA A 133 -9.60 8.75 13.22
C ALA A 133 -10.51 7.53 13.49
N ASP A 134 -9.97 6.32 13.33
CA ASP A 134 -10.72 5.07 13.53
C ASP A 134 -11.14 4.89 14.99
N THR A 135 -10.20 5.13 15.91
CA THR A 135 -10.47 5.00 17.35
C THR A 135 -11.44 6.07 17.85
N GLN A 136 -11.35 7.30 17.32
CA GLN A 136 -12.26 8.38 17.66
C GLN A 136 -13.67 8.10 17.18
N PHE A 137 -13.82 7.63 15.94
CA PHE A 137 -15.12 7.22 15.43
C PHE A 137 -15.75 6.13 16.29
N ALA A 138 -14.98 5.10 16.64
CA ALA A 138 -15.44 4.01 17.51
C ALA A 138 -15.81 4.52 18.92
N CYS A 139 -14.99 5.39 19.50
CA CYS A 139 -15.23 6.01 20.81
C CYS A 139 -16.52 6.83 20.81
N VAL A 140 -16.69 7.74 19.85
CA VAL A 140 -17.87 8.60 19.75
C VAL A 140 -19.12 7.76 19.56
N ARG A 141 -19.09 6.77 18.65
CA ARG A 141 -20.21 5.87 18.42
C ARG A 141 -20.58 5.10 19.69
N LYS A 142 -19.59 4.60 20.45
CA LYS A 142 -19.82 3.87 21.69
C LYS A 142 -20.39 4.78 22.78
N GLN A 143 -19.81 5.96 22.99
CA GLN A 143 -20.30 6.92 24.00
C GLN A 143 -21.71 7.42 23.68
N ALA A 144 -21.99 7.73 22.42
CA ALA A 144 -23.33 8.12 21.99
C ALA A 144 -24.37 7.01 22.23
N SER A 145 -23.98 5.73 22.11
CA SER A 145 -24.87 4.60 22.38
C SER A 145 -25.16 4.36 23.87
N LEU A 146 -24.32 4.87 24.78
CA LEU A 146 -24.43 4.64 26.22
C LEU A 146 -25.42 5.61 26.91
N ASN A 147 -25.96 6.58 26.17
CA ASN A 147 -27.12 7.43 26.52
C ASN A 147 -27.18 7.85 28.00
N GLN A 148 -26.12 8.50 28.47
CA GLN A 148 -26.10 9.25 29.72
C GLN A 148 -26.07 10.74 29.37
N ALA A 149 -26.56 11.60 30.27
CA ALA A 149 -26.84 13.03 30.09
C ALA A 149 -25.65 13.95 29.71
N ILE A 150 -24.86 13.54 28.71
CA ILE A 150 -23.57 14.08 28.28
C ILE A 150 -23.78 14.70 26.90
N THR A 151 -23.27 15.90 26.71
CA THR A 151 -23.41 16.60 25.43
C THR A 151 -22.51 16.00 24.36
N GLN A 152 -22.87 16.17 23.08
CA GLN A 152 -22.01 15.76 21.95
C GLN A 152 -20.62 16.40 22.02
N GLN A 153 -20.53 17.65 22.50
CA GLN A 153 -19.26 18.34 22.67
C GLN A 153 -18.38 17.69 23.75
N GLN A 154 -18.96 17.26 24.87
CA GLN A 154 -18.23 16.52 25.91
C GLN A 154 -17.73 15.16 25.41
N ILE A 155 -18.55 14.44 24.65
CA ILE A 155 -18.14 13.17 24.02
C ILE A 155 -16.95 13.41 23.08
N GLN A 156 -17.01 14.45 22.24
CA GLN A 156 -15.92 14.78 21.31
C GLN A 156 -14.63 15.17 22.02
N THR A 157 -14.70 16.00 23.07
CA THR A 157 -13.51 16.39 23.86
C THR A 157 -12.87 15.16 24.51
N TYR A 158 -13.69 14.32 25.16
CA TYR A 158 -13.22 13.08 25.78
C TYR A 158 -12.58 12.14 24.75
N CYS A 159 -13.26 11.86 23.64
CA CYS A 159 -12.77 10.94 22.63
C CYS A 159 -11.51 11.48 21.92
N THR A 160 -11.40 12.79 21.69
CA THR A 160 -10.18 13.40 21.16
C THR A 160 -9.00 13.18 22.12
N CYS A 161 -9.14 13.53 23.40
CA CYS A 161 -8.08 13.29 24.39
C CYS A 161 -7.71 11.81 24.49
N PHE A 162 -8.73 10.94 24.59
CA PHE A 162 -8.54 9.50 24.74
C PHE A 162 -7.76 8.93 23.56
N THR A 163 -8.14 9.28 22.33
CA THR A 163 -7.53 8.75 21.11
C THR A 163 -6.13 9.25 20.89
N GLU A 164 -5.85 10.53 21.19
CA GLU A 164 -4.49 11.09 21.14
C GLU A 164 -3.57 10.37 22.13
N LYS A 165 -4.00 10.22 23.39
CA LYS A 165 -3.21 9.52 24.42
C LYS A 165 -3.01 8.05 24.11
N MET A 166 -4.04 7.38 23.59
CA MET A 166 -3.91 6.00 23.10
C MET A 166 -2.91 5.91 21.96
N ALA A 167 -2.94 6.86 21.02
CA ALA A 167 -2.01 6.88 19.90
C ALA A 167 -0.56 7.08 20.36
N ASP A 168 -0.33 7.91 21.38
CA ASP A 168 1.02 8.19 21.92
C ASP A 168 1.67 6.94 22.55
N ILE A 169 0.88 6.01 23.07
CA ILE A 169 1.37 4.75 23.68
C ILE A 169 1.28 3.54 22.76
N THR A 170 0.64 3.69 21.59
CA THR A 170 0.47 2.59 20.64
C THR A 170 1.69 2.50 19.74
N THR A 171 2.25 1.30 19.63
CA THR A 171 3.41 1.02 18.77
C THR A 171 2.99 0.36 17.47
N TYR A 172 3.84 0.42 16.44
CA TYR A 172 3.58 -0.31 15.19
C TYR A 172 3.41 -1.81 15.46
N LYS A 173 4.20 -2.40 16.34
CA LYS A 173 4.08 -3.81 16.71
C LYS A 173 2.73 -4.17 17.30
N GLN A 174 2.19 -3.34 18.19
CA GLN A 174 0.85 -3.57 18.76
C GLN A 174 -0.26 -3.50 17.72
N LEU A 175 -0.10 -2.70 16.65
CA LEU A 175 -1.06 -2.70 15.54
C LEU A 175 -1.01 -3.99 14.70
N GLY A 176 0.15 -4.65 14.65
CA GLY A 176 0.37 -5.84 13.83
C GLY A 176 0.11 -7.17 14.53
N THR A 177 0.00 -7.18 15.86
CA THR A 177 -0.20 -8.40 16.66
C THR A 177 -1.66 -8.62 17.03
N GLU A 178 -2.14 -9.86 16.90
CA GLU A 178 -3.36 -10.27 17.59
C GLU A 178 -3.11 -10.23 19.10
N LEU A 179 -4.00 -9.58 19.86
CA LEU A 179 -3.87 -9.44 21.30
C LEU A 179 -3.91 -10.81 21.99
N ALA A 180 -2.80 -11.22 22.61
CA ALA A 180 -2.80 -12.36 23.51
C ALA A 180 -3.55 -12.01 24.81
N ALA A 181 -4.06 -13.02 25.52
CA ALA A 181 -4.84 -12.82 26.75
C ALA A 181 -4.09 -12.03 27.84
N LYS A 182 -2.75 -12.15 27.90
CA LYS A 182 -1.90 -11.38 28.81
C LYS A 182 -1.81 -9.90 28.42
N ASP A 183 -1.77 -9.61 27.14
CA ASP A 183 -1.72 -8.25 26.60
C ASP A 183 -3.07 -7.54 26.71
N LEU A 184 -4.17 -8.31 26.78
CA LEU A 184 -5.50 -7.75 27.00
C LEU A 184 -5.63 -7.10 28.39
N ALA A 185 -5.08 -7.71 29.43
CA ALA A 185 -5.14 -7.16 30.79
C ALA A 185 -4.30 -5.87 30.92
N ASP A 186 -3.10 -5.86 30.34
CA ASP A 186 -2.25 -4.67 30.27
C ASP A 186 -2.92 -3.55 29.45
N LEU A 187 -3.55 -3.90 28.33
CA LEU A 187 -4.31 -2.94 27.51
C LEU A 187 -5.51 -2.38 28.28
N GLN A 188 -6.27 -3.21 28.98
CA GLN A 188 -7.41 -2.76 29.80
C GLN A 188 -6.97 -1.78 30.89
N GLN A 189 -5.86 -2.07 31.57
CA GLN A 189 -5.30 -1.17 32.57
C GLN A 189 -4.94 0.19 31.94
N LYS A 190 -4.17 0.19 30.83
CA LYS A 190 -3.78 1.41 30.11
C LYS A 190 -4.97 2.23 29.63
N VAL A 191 -5.98 1.56 29.06
CA VAL A 191 -7.23 2.17 28.62
C VAL A 191 -7.96 2.81 29.81
N GLY A 192 -7.98 2.15 30.97
CA GLY A 192 -8.57 2.69 32.20
C GLY A 192 -7.86 3.94 32.70
N GLU A 193 -6.52 3.93 32.73
CA GLU A 193 -5.69 5.07 33.14
C GLU A 193 -5.90 6.28 32.22
N ILE A 194 -5.83 6.08 30.89
CA ILE A 194 -6.10 7.13 29.90
C ILE A 194 -7.54 7.64 30.01
N GLY A 195 -8.50 6.74 30.18
CA GLY A 195 -9.90 7.09 30.35
C GLY A 195 -10.15 7.97 31.57
N ASN A 196 -9.42 7.76 32.66
CA ASN A 196 -9.51 8.60 33.86
C ASN A 196 -8.83 9.96 33.67
N LEU A 197 -7.70 10.02 32.95
CA LEU A 197 -7.01 11.26 32.64
C LEU A 197 -7.86 12.19 31.75
N CYS A 198 -8.57 11.62 30.76
CA CYS A 198 -9.36 12.39 29.80
C CYS A 198 -10.77 12.75 30.28
N ARG A 199 -11.19 12.27 31.46
CA ARG A 199 -12.49 12.60 32.05
C ARG A 199 -12.46 13.92 32.86
N GLN A 200 -11.27 14.42 33.16
CA GLN A 200 -11.04 15.70 33.86
C GLN A 200 -11.20 16.88 32.91
#